data_AF-A0A955TIH2-F1
#
_entry.id   AF-A0A955TIH2-F1
#
_cell.length_a   1.000
_cell.length_b   1.000
_cell.length_c   1.000
_cell.angle_alpha   90.00
_cell.angle_beta   90.00
_cell.angle_gamma   90.00
#
_symmetry.space_group_name_H-M   'P 1'
#
loop_
_entity.id
_entity.type
_entity.pdbx_description
1 polymer ?
#
loop_
_entity_poly.entity_id
_entity_poly.type
_entity_poly.pdbx_seq_one_letter_code
_entity_poly.pdbx_strand_id
1 'polypeptide(L)'
;MTNRNSSGPGSFRQAMLTTGPRIIVFRVSGVIDLGGPIQLTEAHSNVTVLGQSSPGGITFINGSIGNYQTNVHDVIIRFIRMRAQAEDTIAFNPVYNLVIDHSDFSGAADETFDIDASHDYTVQWSTILNSMSGANSQNYGILLAYRPTNNISFHHNFSAHHFNRCGANIHWAGGGSVPAGGANLDIRNNIF
;
A
#
# COMPACT_ATOMS: atom_id res chain seq x y z
N MET A 1 -13.80 12.55 -4.89
CA MET A 1 -12.66 13.48 -4.94
C MET A 1 -12.87 14.50 -6.06
N THR A 2 -12.74 15.80 -5.79
CA THR A 2 -13.13 16.89 -6.70
C THR A 2 -12.06 17.96 -6.90
N ASN A 3 -10.96 17.93 -6.16
CA ASN A 3 -9.84 18.87 -6.31
C ASN A 3 -8.51 18.14 -6.10
N ARG A 4 -7.36 18.83 -6.22
CA ARG A 4 -6.03 18.23 -6.03
C ARG A 4 -5.33 18.74 -4.77
N ASN A 5 -6.10 19.30 -3.84
CA ASN A 5 -5.55 19.84 -2.61
C ASN A 5 -5.10 18.68 -1.70
N SER A 6 -4.03 18.89 -0.93
CA SER A 6 -3.51 17.89 0.01
C SER A 6 -4.49 17.55 1.14
N SER A 7 -5.39 18.48 1.46
CA SER A 7 -6.39 18.35 2.53
C SER A 7 -7.64 19.19 2.28
N GLY A 8 -8.62 19.07 3.17
CA GLY A 8 -9.86 19.84 3.14
C GLY A 8 -10.97 19.24 2.28
N PRO A 9 -12.14 19.88 2.22
CA PRO A 9 -13.30 19.40 1.50
C PRO A 9 -13.00 19.01 0.05
N GLY A 10 -13.40 17.81 -0.35
CA GLY A 10 -13.24 17.28 -1.70
C GLY A 10 -11.86 16.68 -2.01
N SER A 11 -10.90 16.74 -1.08
CA SER A 11 -9.55 16.16 -1.22
C SER A 11 -9.54 14.64 -1.04
N PHE A 12 -8.45 13.99 -1.49
CA PHE A 12 -8.27 12.54 -1.32
C PHE A 12 -8.06 12.19 0.15
N ARG A 13 -7.26 12.99 0.87
CA ARG A 13 -7.03 12.81 2.31
C ARG A 13 -8.34 12.84 3.09
N GLN A 14 -9.22 13.81 2.84
CA GLN A 14 -10.52 13.86 3.51
C GLN A 14 -11.35 12.60 3.20
N ALA A 15 -11.37 12.14 1.95
CA ALA A 15 -12.13 10.95 1.56
C ALA A 15 -11.58 9.68 2.25
N MET A 16 -10.24 9.54 2.34
CA MET A 16 -9.60 8.43 3.04
C MET A 16 -9.83 8.47 4.55
N LEU A 17 -9.94 9.65 5.17
CA LEU A 17 -10.17 9.82 6.62
C LEU A 17 -11.65 10.00 6.99
N THR A 18 -12.56 9.81 6.03
CA THR A 18 -14.00 9.77 6.33
C THR A 18 -14.33 8.44 6.99
N THR A 19 -15.13 8.43 8.05
CA THR A 19 -15.52 7.20 8.74
C THR A 19 -16.68 6.51 8.01
N GLY A 20 -16.75 5.18 8.16
CA GLY A 20 -17.79 4.34 7.59
C GLY A 20 -17.57 3.91 6.13
N PRO A 21 -18.42 3.00 5.61
CA PRO A 21 -18.27 2.42 4.28
C PRO A 21 -18.32 3.44 3.16
N ARG A 22 -17.33 3.41 2.26
CA ARG A 22 -17.24 4.41 1.19
C ARG A 22 -16.47 3.94 -0.04
N ILE A 23 -16.87 4.48 -1.17
CA ILE A 23 -16.19 4.32 -2.46
C ILE A 23 -15.65 5.69 -2.88
N ILE A 24 -14.34 5.76 -3.09
CA ILE A 24 -13.62 6.96 -3.52
C ILE A 24 -13.47 6.91 -5.04
N VAL A 25 -14.19 7.82 -5.70
CA VAL A 25 -14.08 8.09 -7.15
C VAL A 25 -13.42 9.45 -7.40
N PHE A 26 -12.79 9.60 -8.56
CA PHE A 26 -11.99 10.76 -8.93
C PHE A 26 -12.66 11.54 -10.07
N ARG A 27 -13.01 12.81 -9.82
CA ARG A 27 -13.45 13.75 -10.88
C ARG A 27 -12.32 14.57 -11.48
N VAL A 28 -11.09 14.34 -11.00
CA VAL A 28 -9.87 15.03 -11.39
C VAL A 28 -8.81 14.02 -11.80
N SER A 29 -7.71 14.49 -12.38
CA SER A 29 -6.57 13.67 -12.79
C SER A 29 -5.26 14.40 -12.55
N GLY A 30 -4.15 13.68 -12.70
CA GLY A 30 -2.81 14.21 -12.54
C GLY A 30 -2.25 13.97 -11.14
N VAL A 31 -1.31 14.85 -10.77
CA VAL A 31 -0.50 14.69 -9.56
C VAL A 31 -1.19 15.36 -8.37
N ILE A 32 -1.21 14.68 -7.23
CA ILE A 32 -1.68 15.16 -5.93
C ILE A 32 -0.54 15.00 -4.93
N ASP A 33 -0.13 16.12 -4.35
CA ASP A 33 0.77 16.11 -3.20
C ASP A 33 -0.05 15.78 -1.94
N LEU A 34 0.31 14.70 -1.24
CA LEU A 34 -0.36 14.30 0.00
C LEU A 34 0.05 15.17 1.19
N GLY A 35 1.22 15.81 1.14
CA GLY A 35 1.81 16.58 2.24
C GLY A 35 2.18 15.73 3.46
N GLY A 36 2.32 14.40 3.29
CA GLY A 36 2.65 13.44 4.34
C GLY A 36 1.77 12.19 4.32
N PRO A 37 2.01 11.23 5.23
CA PRO A 37 1.25 9.98 5.33
C PRO A 37 -0.26 10.18 5.54
N ILE A 38 -1.08 9.31 4.96
CA ILE A 38 -2.48 9.10 5.33
C ILE A 38 -2.53 7.94 6.33
N GLN A 39 -2.66 8.29 7.61
CA GLN A 39 -2.72 7.33 8.71
C GLN A 39 -4.16 6.93 8.99
N LEU A 40 -4.50 5.69 8.62
CA LEU A 40 -5.82 5.10 8.86
C LEU A 40 -5.90 4.53 10.29
N THR A 41 -7.13 4.37 10.74
CA THR A 41 -7.49 3.67 11.98
C THR A 41 -8.63 2.74 11.64
N GLU A 42 -9.04 1.87 12.57
CA GLU A 42 -10.18 0.97 12.38
C GLU A 42 -11.47 1.73 11.97
N ALA A 43 -11.66 2.97 12.44
CA ALA A 43 -12.81 3.79 12.04
C ALA A 43 -12.83 4.16 10.55
N HIS A 44 -11.68 4.06 9.87
CA HIS A 44 -11.50 4.34 8.45
C HIS A 44 -11.53 3.08 7.57
N SER A 45 -11.85 1.89 8.12
CA SER A 45 -12.08 0.65 7.38
C SER A 45 -13.22 0.77 6.35
N ASN A 46 -13.47 -0.29 5.58
CA ASN A 46 -14.54 -0.36 4.56
C ASN A 46 -14.38 0.70 3.46
N VAL A 47 -13.19 0.77 2.86
CA VAL A 47 -12.87 1.78 1.83
C VAL A 47 -12.45 1.14 0.53
N THR A 48 -13.06 1.60 -0.56
CA THR A 48 -12.67 1.22 -1.93
C THR A 48 -12.19 2.45 -2.70
N VAL A 49 -10.97 2.44 -3.19
CA VAL A 49 -10.37 3.48 -4.05
C VAL A 49 -10.38 3.02 -5.50
N LEU A 50 -11.11 3.75 -6.35
CA LEU A 50 -11.28 3.42 -7.78
C LEU A 50 -10.51 4.42 -8.65
N GLY A 51 -9.18 4.31 -8.73
CA GLY A 51 -8.32 5.21 -9.51
C GLY A 51 -8.68 5.27 -11.01
N GLN A 52 -9.25 4.20 -11.57
CA GLN A 52 -9.71 4.13 -12.96
C GLN A 52 -10.89 5.05 -13.27
N SER A 53 -11.57 5.59 -12.24
CA SER A 53 -12.61 6.60 -12.43
C SER A 53 -12.04 7.97 -12.81
N SER A 54 -10.73 8.19 -12.64
CA SER A 54 -10.10 9.45 -13.03
C SER A 54 -10.08 9.61 -14.56
N PRO A 55 -10.35 10.82 -15.09
CA PRO A 55 -10.33 11.08 -16.54
C PRO A 55 -9.00 10.78 -17.26
N GLY A 56 -7.86 10.80 -16.56
CA GLY A 56 -6.52 10.68 -17.14
C GLY A 56 -5.47 10.07 -16.21
N GLY A 57 -5.89 9.36 -15.16
CA GLY A 57 -4.99 8.76 -14.17
C GLY A 57 -4.69 9.68 -12.99
N ILE A 58 -4.30 9.07 -11.87
CA ILE A 58 -3.95 9.75 -10.62
C ILE A 58 -2.58 9.27 -10.13
N THR A 59 -1.75 10.23 -9.73
CA THR A 59 -0.47 9.98 -9.07
C THR A 59 -0.42 10.74 -7.75
N PHE A 60 -0.08 10.05 -6.67
CA PHE A 60 0.17 10.63 -5.35
C PHE A 60 1.68 10.78 -5.13
N ILE A 61 2.09 11.90 -4.53
CA ILE A 61 3.48 12.16 -4.14
C ILE A 61 3.56 12.58 -2.68
N ASN A 62 4.77 12.52 -2.11
CA ASN A 62 5.09 13.04 -0.77
C ASN A 62 4.17 12.47 0.33
N GLY A 63 4.03 11.15 0.37
CA GLY A 63 3.27 10.47 1.40
C GLY A 63 2.96 9.01 1.09
N SER A 64 2.49 8.33 2.12
CA SER A 64 2.10 6.92 2.13
C SER A 64 0.61 6.74 2.42
N ILE A 65 0.09 5.54 2.16
CA ILE A 65 -1.20 5.08 2.68
C ILE A 65 -0.93 3.91 3.60
N GLY A 66 -1.44 3.98 4.82
CA GLY A 66 -1.10 3.00 5.82
C GLY A 66 -1.79 3.19 7.16
N ASN A 67 -1.31 2.46 8.15
CA ASN A 67 -1.72 2.57 9.54
C ASN A 67 -0.62 2.04 10.46
N TYR A 68 -0.75 2.32 11.75
CA TYR A 68 0.15 1.79 12.77
C TYR A 68 -0.64 1.35 14.00
N GLN A 69 -0.48 0.10 14.42
CA GLN A 69 -1.08 -0.53 15.60
C GLN A 69 -2.62 -0.38 15.68
N THR A 70 -3.31 -0.46 14.55
CA THR A 70 -4.79 -0.44 14.48
C THR A 70 -5.30 -1.53 13.53
N ASN A 71 -6.44 -2.14 13.79
CA ASN A 71 -6.94 -3.21 12.93
C ASN A 71 -7.74 -2.64 11.74
N VAL A 72 -7.06 -2.06 10.75
CA VAL A 72 -7.74 -1.59 9.53
C VAL A 72 -8.19 -2.79 8.70
N HIS A 73 -9.37 -2.72 8.08
CA HIS A 73 -9.89 -3.84 7.30
C HIS A 73 -10.84 -3.45 6.17
N ASP A 74 -11.08 -4.40 5.27
CA ASP A 74 -11.97 -4.28 4.11
C ASP A 74 -11.57 -3.09 3.23
N VAL A 75 -10.33 -3.16 2.70
CA VAL A 75 -9.69 -2.11 1.93
C VAL A 75 -9.45 -2.60 0.50
N ILE A 76 -9.87 -1.82 -0.49
CA ILE A 76 -9.58 -2.08 -1.90
C ILE A 76 -8.92 -0.84 -2.49
N ILE A 77 -7.74 -0.98 -3.10
CA ILE A 77 -7.02 0.10 -3.77
C ILE A 77 -6.70 -0.33 -5.20
N ARG A 78 -7.21 0.42 -6.18
CA ARG A 78 -7.00 0.09 -7.61
C ARG A 78 -6.61 1.28 -8.47
N PHE A 79 -5.79 1.04 -9.48
CA PHE A 79 -5.49 1.99 -10.56
C PHE A 79 -4.93 3.34 -10.09
N ILE A 80 -4.12 3.34 -9.03
CA ILE A 80 -3.41 4.54 -8.57
C ILE A 80 -1.91 4.39 -8.81
N ARG A 81 -1.21 5.54 -8.80
CA ARG A 81 0.25 5.58 -8.76
C ARG A 81 0.71 6.29 -7.50
N MET A 82 1.71 5.77 -6.80
CA MET A 82 2.30 6.41 -5.63
C MET A 82 3.80 6.60 -5.79
N ARG A 83 4.29 7.79 -5.45
CA ARG A 83 5.71 8.20 -5.51
C ARG A 83 6.09 8.88 -4.20
N ALA A 84 6.45 8.10 -3.18
CA ALA A 84 6.56 8.62 -1.80
C ALA A 84 7.66 9.68 -1.63
N GLN A 85 8.80 9.54 -2.30
CA GLN A 85 9.99 10.40 -2.25
C GLN A 85 10.67 10.54 -0.88
N ALA A 86 9.99 10.18 0.20
CA ALA A 86 10.48 9.98 1.56
C ALA A 86 9.44 9.09 2.26
N GLU A 87 9.86 8.09 3.05
CA GLU A 87 9.02 7.00 3.60
C GLU A 87 8.61 5.93 2.57
N ASP A 88 7.77 4.99 3.01
CA ASP A 88 7.14 3.95 2.22
C ASP A 88 6.08 4.49 1.26
N THR A 89 5.65 3.69 0.28
CA THR A 89 4.40 4.02 -0.44
C THR A 89 3.16 3.43 0.23
N ILE A 90 3.24 2.17 0.66
CA ILE A 90 2.20 1.44 1.38
C ILE A 90 2.83 0.91 2.67
N ALA A 91 2.19 1.18 3.81
CA ALA A 91 2.70 0.82 5.14
C ALA A 91 1.56 0.38 6.07
N PHE A 92 1.17 -0.90 6.02
CA PHE A 92 0.08 -1.42 6.86
C PHE A 92 0.61 -2.27 8.02
N ASN A 93 0.16 -1.98 9.24
CA ASN A 93 0.51 -2.74 10.44
C ASN A 93 -0.54 -2.59 11.56
N PRO A 94 -1.49 -3.52 11.74
CA PRO A 94 -1.91 -4.57 10.81
C PRO A 94 -3.05 -4.14 9.87
N VAL A 95 -3.32 -4.96 8.85
CA VAL A 95 -4.52 -4.89 7.98
C VAL A 95 -5.05 -6.28 7.63
N TYR A 96 -6.36 -6.41 7.38
CA TYR A 96 -6.94 -7.62 6.79
C TYR A 96 -8.06 -7.36 5.79
N ASN A 97 -8.39 -8.36 4.96
CA ASN A 97 -9.29 -8.21 3.82
C ASN A 97 -8.85 -7.05 2.90
N LEU A 98 -7.57 -7.07 2.50
CA LEU A 98 -6.97 -6.03 1.65
C LEU A 98 -6.81 -6.54 0.22
N VAL A 99 -7.18 -5.70 -0.76
CA VAL A 99 -6.88 -5.92 -2.18
C VAL A 99 -6.16 -4.70 -2.74
N ILE A 100 -4.96 -4.92 -3.28
CA ILE A 100 -4.22 -3.95 -4.08
C ILE A 100 -4.10 -4.50 -5.50
N ASP A 101 -4.66 -3.80 -6.47
CA ASP A 101 -4.78 -4.29 -7.84
C ASP A 101 -4.49 -3.20 -8.88
N HIS A 102 -3.77 -3.53 -9.96
CA HIS A 102 -3.50 -2.60 -11.07
C HIS A 102 -2.90 -1.25 -10.63
N SER A 103 -2.00 -1.24 -9.65
CA SER A 103 -1.42 0.00 -9.10
C SER A 103 0.10 0.05 -9.27
N ASP A 104 0.66 1.26 -9.34
CA ASP A 104 2.10 1.47 -9.53
C ASP A 104 2.73 2.15 -8.32
N PHE A 105 3.70 1.52 -7.69
CA PHE A 105 4.38 2.00 -6.50
C PHE A 105 5.88 2.19 -6.78
N SER A 106 6.43 3.36 -6.46
CA SER A 106 7.87 3.57 -6.58
C SER A 106 8.41 4.72 -5.75
N GLY A 107 9.74 4.85 -5.68
CA GLY A 107 10.41 6.01 -5.09
C GLY A 107 10.25 6.13 -3.58
N ALA A 108 10.00 5.01 -2.88
CA ALA A 108 10.06 4.95 -1.42
C ALA A 108 11.50 5.01 -0.94
N ALA A 109 11.73 5.68 0.18
CA ALA A 109 13.04 5.75 0.82
C ALA A 109 13.34 4.53 1.68
N ASP A 110 12.34 4.03 2.42
CA ASP A 110 12.48 2.81 3.23
C ASP A 110 11.98 1.59 2.43
N GLU A 111 10.74 1.13 2.61
CA GLU A 111 10.13 0.07 1.81
C GLU A 111 9.16 0.61 0.75
N THR A 112 9.25 0.13 -0.50
CA THR A 112 8.20 0.46 -1.46
C THR A 112 6.85 -0.09 -1.00
N PHE A 113 6.86 -1.27 -0.37
CA PHE A 113 5.68 -1.94 0.12
C PHE A 113 5.98 -2.63 1.45
N ASP A 114 5.44 -2.10 2.55
CA ASP A 114 5.54 -2.68 3.88
C ASP A 114 4.15 -3.12 4.38
N ILE A 115 3.99 -4.43 4.60
CA ILE A 115 2.82 -5.00 5.23
C ILE A 115 3.25 -5.97 6.33
N ASP A 116 3.00 -5.59 7.58
CA ASP A 116 3.34 -6.33 8.80
C ASP A 116 2.09 -6.77 9.55
N ALA A 117 2.20 -7.87 10.31
CA ALA A 117 1.16 -8.40 11.20
C ALA A 117 -0.24 -8.57 10.56
N SER A 118 -0.30 -8.81 9.25
CA SER A 118 -1.51 -8.65 8.43
C SER A 118 -1.97 -9.96 7.80
N HIS A 119 -3.26 -10.13 7.54
CA HIS A 119 -3.76 -11.38 6.96
C HIS A 119 -4.85 -11.20 5.93
N ASP A 120 -5.14 -12.27 5.16
CA ASP A 120 -6.21 -12.29 4.16
C ASP A 120 -6.12 -11.11 3.17
N TYR A 121 -5.01 -11.03 2.43
CA TYR A 121 -4.83 -9.97 1.44
C TYR A 121 -4.24 -10.45 0.11
N THR A 122 -4.57 -9.71 -0.94
CA THR A 122 -4.10 -9.96 -2.31
C THR A 122 -3.44 -8.73 -2.91
N VAL A 123 -2.25 -8.90 -3.48
CA VAL A 123 -1.59 -7.92 -4.33
C VAL A 123 -1.42 -8.51 -5.72
N GLN A 124 -1.99 -7.85 -6.72
CA GLN A 124 -2.03 -8.38 -8.08
C GLN A 124 -1.90 -7.31 -9.16
N TRP A 125 -1.40 -7.70 -10.33
CA TRP A 125 -1.32 -6.84 -11.53
C TRP A 125 -0.68 -5.47 -11.29
N SER A 126 0.20 -5.38 -10.29
CA SER A 126 0.77 -4.12 -9.82
C SER A 126 2.27 -4.06 -10.10
N THR A 127 2.80 -2.84 -10.22
CA THR A 127 4.24 -2.61 -10.32
C THR A 127 4.78 -2.06 -9.01
N ILE A 128 5.91 -2.60 -8.56
CA ILE A 128 6.60 -2.20 -7.32
C ILE A 128 8.06 -1.96 -7.70
N LEU A 129 8.42 -0.72 -8.01
CA LEU A 129 9.67 -0.43 -8.73
C LEU A 129 10.51 0.63 -8.03
N ASN A 130 11.80 0.65 -8.33
CA ASN A 130 12.67 1.83 -8.12
C ASN A 130 12.59 2.42 -6.71
N SER A 131 13.02 1.69 -5.69
CA SER A 131 13.32 2.27 -4.37
C SER A 131 14.28 3.46 -4.53
N MET A 132 14.10 4.51 -3.74
CA MET A 132 14.94 5.69 -3.79
C MET A 132 16.27 5.45 -3.06
N SER A 133 17.36 5.36 -3.82
CA SER A 133 18.71 5.33 -3.25
C SER A 133 19.08 6.70 -2.64
N GLY A 134 19.77 6.68 -1.50
CA GLY A 134 20.43 7.87 -0.93
C GLY A 134 19.58 8.69 0.05
N ALA A 135 18.33 8.31 0.28
CA ALA A 135 17.50 8.88 1.35
C ALA A 135 17.78 8.23 2.72
N ASN A 136 17.96 6.91 2.74
CA ASN A 136 18.43 6.13 3.89
C ASN A 136 19.19 4.86 3.40
N SER A 137 19.47 3.90 4.31
CA SER A 137 20.21 2.66 4.01
C SER A 137 19.33 1.45 3.65
N GLN A 138 18.01 1.58 3.77
CA GLN A 138 17.07 0.50 3.49
C GLN A 138 16.74 0.49 2.00
N ASN A 139 15.98 1.45 1.46
CA ASN A 139 15.68 1.54 0.03
C ASN A 139 15.36 0.17 -0.60
N TYR A 140 14.37 -0.50 -0.01
CA TYR A 140 13.96 -1.88 -0.28
C TYR A 140 12.62 -1.96 -1.03
N GLY A 141 12.36 -3.12 -1.64
CA GLY A 141 11.13 -3.37 -2.39
C GLY A 141 9.96 -3.75 -1.51
N ILE A 142 9.87 -5.03 -1.13
CA ILE A 142 8.69 -5.60 -0.46
C ILE A 142 9.10 -6.21 0.89
N LEU A 143 8.55 -5.69 1.97
CA LEU A 143 8.60 -6.29 3.31
C LEU A 143 7.26 -6.91 3.64
N LEU A 144 7.24 -8.23 3.79
CA LEU A 144 6.12 -8.97 4.38
C LEU A 144 6.56 -9.43 5.76
N ALA A 145 6.47 -8.55 6.76
CA ALA A 145 6.94 -8.84 8.09
C ALA A 145 5.97 -9.78 8.84
N TYR A 146 6.53 -10.76 9.54
CA TYR A 146 5.77 -11.85 10.13
C TYR A 146 5.45 -11.61 11.62
N ARG A 147 4.19 -11.24 11.96
CA ARG A 147 3.70 -11.09 13.35
C ARG A 147 2.18 -11.30 13.63
N PRO A 148 1.50 -12.41 13.31
CA PRO A 148 1.72 -13.34 12.21
C PRO A 148 1.06 -12.82 10.92
N THR A 149 1.84 -12.72 9.84
CA THR A 149 1.28 -12.41 8.52
C THR A 149 0.89 -13.70 7.81
N ASN A 150 -0.36 -13.82 7.33
CA ASN A 150 -0.89 -15.11 6.87
C ASN A 150 -2.02 -15.00 5.83
N ASN A 151 -2.23 -16.03 5.01
CA ASN A 151 -3.23 -16.10 3.94
C ASN A 151 -3.03 -15.01 2.88
N ILE A 152 -1.85 -15.02 2.27
CA ILE A 152 -1.39 -13.97 1.37
C ILE A 152 -1.37 -14.46 -0.06
N SER A 153 -1.89 -13.66 -1.00
CA SER A 153 -1.77 -13.90 -2.44
C SER A 153 -1.00 -12.77 -3.12
N PHE A 154 0.11 -13.08 -3.76
CA PHE A 154 0.88 -12.15 -4.60
C PHE A 154 1.00 -12.73 -5.99
N HIS A 155 0.34 -12.13 -6.99
CA HIS A 155 0.40 -12.69 -8.35
C HIS A 155 0.32 -11.69 -9.49
N HIS A 156 1.00 -11.99 -10.60
CA HIS A 156 1.02 -11.13 -11.80
C HIS A 156 1.57 -9.73 -11.54
N ASN A 157 2.48 -9.60 -10.57
CA ASN A 157 3.16 -8.34 -10.28
C ASN A 157 4.52 -8.28 -10.97
N PHE A 158 4.99 -7.05 -11.21
CA PHE A 158 6.37 -6.79 -11.62
C PHE A 158 7.06 -5.96 -10.54
N SER A 159 8.10 -6.52 -9.92
CA SER A 159 8.90 -5.83 -8.93
C SER A 159 10.37 -5.89 -9.30
N ALA A 160 11.06 -4.74 -9.29
CA ALA A 160 12.44 -4.64 -9.74
C ALA A 160 13.09 -3.31 -9.33
N HIS A 161 14.41 -3.24 -9.48
CA HIS A 161 15.21 -2.04 -9.26
C HIS A 161 15.16 -1.52 -7.82
N HIS A 162 15.16 -2.44 -6.86
CA HIS A 162 15.38 -2.14 -5.45
C HIS A 162 16.78 -2.55 -5.03
N PHE A 163 17.32 -1.94 -3.97
CA PHE A 163 18.62 -2.38 -3.44
C PHE A 163 18.56 -3.77 -2.81
N ASN A 164 17.43 -4.12 -2.21
CA ASN A 164 17.12 -5.46 -1.73
C ASN A 164 15.59 -5.69 -1.73
N ARG A 165 15.16 -6.91 -1.44
CA ARG A 165 13.74 -7.31 -1.37
C ARG A 165 12.95 -7.03 -2.66
N CYS A 166 13.55 -7.31 -3.82
CA CYS A 166 12.84 -7.24 -5.11
C CYS A 166 11.72 -8.29 -5.20
N GLY A 167 11.93 -9.47 -4.62
CA GLY A 167 10.88 -10.46 -4.39
C GLY A 167 10.07 -10.17 -3.13
N ALA A 168 8.90 -10.80 -3.01
CA ALA A 168 8.13 -10.82 -1.76
C ALA A 168 8.97 -11.48 -0.65
N ASN A 169 9.61 -10.65 0.18
CA ASN A 169 10.48 -11.11 1.24
C ASN A 169 9.65 -11.28 2.52
N ILE A 170 9.42 -12.53 2.92
CA ILE A 170 8.88 -12.81 4.25
C ILE A 170 10.02 -12.66 5.25
N HIS A 171 9.91 -11.66 6.12
CA HIS A 171 10.89 -11.40 7.16
C HIS A 171 10.31 -11.77 8.52
N TRP A 172 11.03 -12.62 9.27
CA TRP A 172 10.73 -12.84 10.68
C TRP A 172 11.11 -11.60 11.50
N ALA A 173 10.13 -10.78 11.88
CA ALA A 173 10.36 -9.56 12.64
C ALA A 173 10.53 -9.78 14.16
N GLY A 174 10.73 -11.02 14.61
CA GLY A 174 10.96 -11.32 16.03
C GLY A 174 9.73 -10.98 16.90
N GLY A 175 8.73 -11.86 16.92
CA GLY A 175 7.56 -11.72 17.79
C GLY A 175 6.34 -12.50 17.29
N GLY A 176 5.48 -12.92 18.23
CA GLY A 176 4.23 -13.65 17.92
C GLY A 176 4.39 -15.17 17.84
N SER A 177 3.27 -15.88 18.01
CA SER A 177 3.20 -17.33 17.74
C SER A 177 2.97 -17.57 16.26
N VAL A 178 3.68 -18.55 15.70
CA VAL A 178 3.35 -19.11 14.37
C VAL A 178 1.88 -19.57 14.41
N PRO A 179 0.99 -19.12 13.50
CA PRO A 179 -0.38 -19.61 13.44
C PRO A 179 -0.41 -21.13 13.35
N ALA A 180 -1.42 -21.74 13.96
CA ALA A 180 -1.67 -23.16 13.76
C ALA A 180 -1.91 -23.42 12.26
N GLY A 181 -0.95 -24.09 11.59
CA GLY A 181 -0.94 -24.29 10.14
C GLY A 181 0.17 -23.55 9.38
N GLY A 182 0.95 -22.69 10.04
CA GLY A 182 2.03 -21.93 9.41
C GLY A 182 1.54 -20.69 8.66
N ALA A 183 2.41 -20.13 7.83
CA ALA A 183 2.09 -19.03 6.93
C ALA A 183 1.67 -19.58 5.55
N ASN A 184 0.42 -19.37 5.17
CA ASN A 184 -0.11 -19.61 3.83
C ASN A 184 0.24 -18.43 2.92
N LEU A 185 1.01 -18.72 1.89
CA LEU A 185 1.47 -17.76 0.90
C LEU A 185 1.31 -18.37 -0.49
N ASP A 186 0.49 -17.75 -1.34
CA ASP A 186 0.40 -18.01 -2.79
C ASP A 186 1.20 -16.94 -3.53
N ILE A 187 2.39 -17.30 -4.03
CA ILE A 187 3.18 -16.46 -4.93
C ILE A 187 3.25 -17.15 -6.29
N ARG A 188 2.66 -16.54 -7.31
CA ARG A 188 2.66 -17.10 -8.67
C ARG A 188 2.66 -16.04 -9.75
N ASN A 189 3.28 -16.34 -10.88
CA ASN A 189 3.30 -15.48 -12.08
C ASN A 189 3.82 -14.06 -11.83
N ASN A 190 4.72 -13.85 -10.87
CA ASN A 190 5.39 -12.57 -10.66
C ASN A 190 6.72 -12.53 -11.38
N ILE A 191 7.17 -11.33 -11.73
CA ILE A 191 8.53 -11.04 -12.17
C ILE A 191 9.20 -10.25 -11.04
N PHE A 192 10.35 -10.74 -10.59
CA PHE A 192 11.16 -10.17 -9.51
C PHE A 192 12.58 -9.87 -9.99
#